data_AF-A0A1E2UTS5-F1
#
_entry.id   AF-A0A1E2UTS5-F1
#
_cell.length_a   1.000
_cell.length_b   1.000
_cell.length_c   1.000
_cell.angle_alpha   90.00
_cell.angle_beta   90.00
_cell.angle_gamma   90.00
#
_symmetry.space_group_name_H-M   'P 1'
#
loop_
_entity.id
_entity.type
_entity.pdbx_description
1 polymer ?
#
loop_
_entity_poly.entity_id
_entity_poly.type
_entity_poly.pdbx_seq_one_letter_code
_entity_poly.pdbx_strand_id
1 'polypeptide(L)'
;MRNLFFICLLVLIPSQLVWAEDEEEKAPPTISYYQIKPSLVANLAKGGKYIRCDIQLMTKDEAFLESLTLHGPAIRHALLMLLSEQDGKTLKSSDGKEALRKAALTEVKKILDEATGNDAVEALLFTTFFVQ
;
A
#
# COMPACT_ATOMS: atom_id res chain seq x y z
N MET A 1 59.06 48.31 40.94
CA MET A 1 58.27 48.73 39.75
C MET A 1 58.69 47.80 38.62
N ARG A 2 57.86 47.00 37.94
CA ARG A 2 56.45 47.15 37.57
C ARG A 2 56.00 45.83 36.91
N ASN A 3 54.91 45.24 37.42
CA ASN A 3 53.90 44.35 36.80
C ASN A 3 54.34 42.94 36.34
N LEU A 4 53.85 41.81 36.87
CA LEU A 4 52.49 41.32 37.20
C LEU A 4 51.60 41.10 35.98
N PHE A 5 51.00 39.90 35.93
CA PHE A 5 50.03 39.32 34.97
C PHE A 5 50.59 38.48 33.83
N PHE A 6 50.49 37.15 33.96
CA PHE A 6 49.82 36.27 32.99
C PHE A 6 49.59 34.89 33.63
N ILE A 7 48.56 34.81 34.47
CA ILE A 7 47.93 33.54 34.85
C ILE A 7 46.94 33.23 33.72
N CYS A 8 47.21 32.21 32.91
CA CYS A 8 46.17 31.57 32.12
C CYS A 8 46.15 30.10 32.50
N LEU A 9 45.24 29.83 33.43
CA LEU A 9 44.89 28.56 34.04
C LEU A 9 44.52 27.54 32.96
N LEU A 10 45.34 26.51 32.88
CA LEU A 10 45.15 25.33 32.03
C LEU A 10 44.19 24.37 32.75
N VAL A 11 43.06 24.07 32.08
CA VAL A 11 42.30 22.81 32.12
C VAL A 11 41.77 22.34 33.49
N LEU A 12 40.45 22.46 33.69
CA LEU A 12 39.60 21.36 34.15
C LEU A 12 38.11 21.75 34.02
N ILE A 13 37.48 21.45 32.87
CA ILE A 13 36.02 21.36 32.78
C ILE A 13 35.71 19.88 32.55
N PRO A 14 35.05 19.19 33.50
CA PRO A 14 34.69 17.80 33.34
C PRO A 14 33.58 17.68 32.30
N SER A 15 33.89 16.91 31.26
CA SER A 15 33.02 16.05 30.46
C SER A 15 31.54 16.04 30.88
N GLN A 16 30.73 16.88 30.25
CA GLN A 16 29.33 16.55 30.07
C GLN A 16 29.23 15.57 28.90
N LEU A 17 29.27 14.29 29.26
CA LEU A 17 28.83 13.20 28.40
C LEU A 17 27.29 13.29 28.37
N VAL A 18 26.75 14.17 27.52
CA VAL A 18 25.32 14.14 27.19
C VAL A 18 25.14 12.92 26.29
N TRP A 19 24.57 11.85 26.85
CA TRP A 19 24.05 10.74 26.08
C TRP A 19 22.77 11.23 25.42
N ALA A 20 22.88 11.62 24.15
CA ALA A 20 21.73 11.64 23.28
C ALA A 20 21.39 10.17 23.00
N GLU A 21 20.31 9.68 23.62
CA GLU A 21 19.58 8.56 23.07
C GLU A 21 19.07 9.03 21.71
N ASP A 22 19.68 8.51 20.64
CA ASP A 22 19.06 8.49 19.31
C ASP A 22 17.81 7.62 19.45
N GLU A 23 16.71 8.22 19.92
CA GLU A 23 15.38 7.76 19.55
C GLU A 23 15.31 7.91 18.04
N GLU A 24 15.57 6.81 17.32
CA GLU A 24 15.21 6.69 15.91
C GLU A 24 13.71 6.98 15.80
N GLU A 25 13.39 8.24 15.53
CA GLU A 25 12.08 8.72 15.21
C GLU A 25 11.68 8.02 13.90
N LYS A 26 11.06 6.85 14.05
CA LYS A 26 10.63 6.01 12.95
C LYS A 26 9.67 6.84 12.10
N ALA A 27 10.20 7.34 10.98
CA ALA A 27 9.45 8.14 10.03
C ALA A 27 8.09 7.47 9.75
N PRO A 28 7.00 8.26 9.64
CA PRO A 28 5.67 7.69 9.44
C PRO A 28 5.67 6.78 8.21
N PRO A 29 4.97 5.64 8.26
CA PRO A 29 4.97 4.68 7.15
C PRO A 29 4.48 5.36 5.87
N THR A 30 5.33 5.40 4.84
CA THR A 30 4.99 5.95 3.53
C THR A 30 3.90 5.11 2.89
N ILE A 31 2.75 5.72 2.60
CA ILE A 31 1.64 5.05 1.90
C ILE A 31 1.82 5.24 0.39
N SER A 32 1.84 4.13 -0.33
CA SER A 32 1.99 4.08 -1.78
C SER A 32 0.78 3.43 -2.45
N TYR A 33 0.47 3.86 -3.67
CA TYR A 33 -0.67 3.36 -4.45
C TYR A 33 -0.24 2.89 -5.84
N TYR A 34 -0.66 1.69 -6.21
CA TYR A 34 -0.49 1.12 -7.54
C TYR A 34 -1.84 1.04 -8.25
N GLN A 35 -1.94 1.69 -9.41
CA GLN A 35 -3.15 1.65 -10.22
C GLN A 35 -3.11 0.49 -11.22
N ILE A 36 -4.14 -0.35 -11.20
CA ILE A 36 -4.31 -1.40 -12.20
C ILE A 36 -4.82 -0.75 -13.49
N LYS A 37 -4.00 -0.79 -14.55
CA LYS A 37 -4.33 -0.25 -15.87
C LYS A 37 -4.30 -1.35 -16.95
N PRO A 38 -5.14 -1.25 -17.99
CA PRO A 38 -6.25 -0.28 -18.16
C PRO A 38 -7.44 -0.60 -17.23
N SER A 39 -8.54 0.16 -17.31
CA SER A 39 -9.79 -0.18 -16.60
C SER A 39 -10.17 -1.65 -16.80
N LEU A 40 -10.76 -2.26 -15.79
CA LEU A 40 -11.31 -3.61 -15.88
C LEU A 40 -12.72 -3.54 -16.43
N VAL A 41 -13.00 -4.38 -17.42
CA VAL A 41 -14.34 -4.57 -17.97
C VAL A 41 -14.57 -6.07 -18.08
N ALA A 42 -15.62 -6.58 -17.43
CA ALA A 42 -15.96 -8.00 -17.43
C ALA A 42 -17.47 -8.19 -17.61
N ASN A 43 -17.85 -9.27 -18.29
CA ASN A 43 -19.24 -9.71 -18.37
C ASN A 43 -19.65 -10.30 -17.03
N LEU A 44 -20.86 -10.02 -16.56
CA LEU A 44 -21.36 -10.56 -15.29
C LEU A 44 -22.06 -11.90 -15.53
N ALA A 45 -21.96 -12.82 -14.56
CA ALA A 45 -22.59 -14.13 -14.67
C ALA A 45 -24.12 -14.01 -14.75
N LYS A 46 -24.71 -13.12 -13.94
CA LYS A 46 -26.16 -12.88 -13.84
C LYS A 46 -26.45 -11.44 -13.42
N GLY A 47 -27.70 -11.01 -13.56
CA GLY A 47 -28.20 -9.76 -12.94
C GLY A 47 -27.63 -8.44 -13.48
N GLY A 48 -26.82 -8.51 -14.54
CA GLY A 48 -26.28 -7.39 -15.31
C GLY A 48 -25.60 -7.94 -16.58
N LYS A 49 -25.30 -7.06 -17.54
CA LYS A 49 -24.52 -7.37 -18.75
C LYS A 49 -23.03 -7.30 -18.46
N TYR A 50 -22.57 -6.21 -17.84
CA TYR A 50 -21.14 -6.02 -17.58
C TYR A 50 -20.89 -5.11 -16.39
N ILE A 51 -19.69 -5.24 -15.82
CA ILE A 51 -19.10 -4.33 -14.86
C ILE A 51 -17.90 -3.61 -15.49
N ARG A 52 -17.76 -2.32 -15.20
CA ARG A 52 -16.54 -1.54 -15.45
C ARG A 52 -16.04 -0.95 -14.13
N CYS A 53 -14.79 -1.20 -13.80
CA CYS A 53 -14.18 -0.63 -12.60
C CYS A 53 -12.71 -0.24 -12.80
N ASP A 54 -12.30 0.75 -12.01
CA ASP A 54 -10.90 1.15 -11.85
C ASP A 54 -10.47 0.78 -10.43
N ILE A 55 -9.30 0.13 -10.32
CA ILE A 55 -8.81 -0.42 -9.06
C ILE A 55 -7.45 0.18 -8.72
N GLN A 56 -7.27 0.54 -7.46
CA GLN A 56 -5.97 0.88 -6.88
C GLN A 56 -5.65 -0.06 -5.72
N LEU A 57 -4.41 -0.51 -5.66
CA LEU A 57 -3.84 -1.28 -4.55
C LEU A 57 -3.03 -0.32 -3.68
N MET A 58 -3.26 -0.36 -2.38
CA MET A 58 -2.52 0.41 -1.38
C MET A 58 -1.50 -0.50 -0.70
N THR A 59 -0.27 -0.01 -0.56
CA THR A 59 0.79 -0.64 0.24
C THR A 59 1.45 0.39 1.14
N LYS A 60 2.02 -0.06 2.26
CA LYS A 60 2.91 0.75 3.12
C LYS A 60 4.39 0.48 2.82
N ASP A 61 4.67 -0.39 1.86
CA ASP A 61 6.02 -0.75 1.43
C ASP A 61 6.24 -0.21 0.01
N GLU A 62 7.00 0.87 -0.09
CA GLU A 62 7.31 1.51 -1.37
C GLU A 62 8.12 0.58 -2.29
N ALA A 63 9.00 -0.27 -1.73
CA ALA A 63 9.78 -1.23 -2.51
C ALA A 63 8.87 -2.32 -3.13
N PHE A 64 7.71 -2.59 -2.51
CA PHE A 64 6.74 -3.55 -3.02
C PHE A 64 6.02 -3.09 -4.29
N LEU A 65 6.09 -1.80 -4.67
CA LEU A 65 5.51 -1.29 -5.92
C LEU A 65 6.11 -1.96 -7.16
N GLU A 66 7.39 -2.33 -7.14
CA GLU A 66 8.02 -3.04 -8.26
C GLU A 66 7.43 -4.43 -8.44
N SER A 67 7.17 -5.15 -7.33
CA SER A 67 6.49 -6.43 -7.33
C SER A 67 5.07 -6.32 -7.90
N LEU A 68 4.30 -5.31 -7.46
CA LEU A 68 2.95 -5.05 -7.99
C LEU A 68 2.95 -4.76 -9.50
N THR A 69 3.99 -4.07 -9.97
CA THR A 69 4.17 -3.78 -11.39
C THR A 69 4.51 -5.05 -12.18
N LEU A 70 5.46 -5.86 -11.68
CA LEU A 70 5.90 -7.10 -12.30
C LEU A 70 4.76 -8.13 -12.41
N HIS A 71 3.98 -8.28 -11.35
CA HIS A 71 2.86 -9.24 -11.27
C HIS A 71 1.51 -8.66 -11.71
N GLY A 72 1.50 -7.40 -12.17
CA GLY A 72 0.30 -6.70 -12.64
C GLY A 72 -0.58 -7.52 -13.62
N PRO A 73 -0.02 -8.23 -14.62
CA PRO A 73 -0.80 -9.08 -15.51
C PRO A 73 -1.54 -10.22 -14.81
N ALA A 74 -0.91 -10.89 -13.84
CA ALA A 74 -1.52 -12.00 -13.10
C ALA A 74 -2.64 -11.50 -12.17
N ILE A 75 -2.37 -10.40 -11.45
CA ILE A 75 -3.35 -9.68 -10.62
C ILE A 75 -4.58 -9.30 -11.48
N ARG A 76 -4.34 -8.71 -12.65
CA ARG A 76 -5.40 -8.33 -13.59
C ARG A 76 -6.23 -9.53 -14.02
N HIS A 77 -5.59 -10.63 -14.38
CA HIS A 77 -6.28 -11.84 -14.81
C HIS A 77 -7.19 -12.39 -13.71
N ALA A 78 -6.68 -12.54 -12.49
CA ALA A 78 -7.45 -13.06 -11.36
C ALA A 78 -8.68 -12.17 -11.04
N LEU A 79 -8.49 -10.85 -11.07
CA LEU A 79 -9.60 -9.91 -10.88
C LEU A 79 -10.64 -9.99 -12.00
N LEU A 80 -10.24 -10.17 -13.26
CA LEU A 80 -11.19 -10.36 -14.36
C LEU A 80 -12.04 -11.63 -14.17
N MET A 81 -11.41 -12.74 -13.77
CA MET A 81 -12.12 -13.99 -13.49
C MET A 81 -13.11 -13.81 -12.33
N LEU A 82 -12.65 -13.25 -11.21
CA LEU A 82 -13.50 -12.97 -10.04
C LEU A 82 -14.70 -12.09 -10.40
N LEU A 83 -14.48 -11.01 -11.16
CA LEU A 83 -15.54 -10.10 -11.60
C LEU A 83 -16.55 -10.81 -12.51
N SER A 84 -16.09 -11.74 -13.33
CA SER A 84 -16.96 -12.44 -14.29
C SER A 84 -17.98 -13.38 -13.63
N GLU A 85 -17.70 -13.81 -12.41
CA GLU A 85 -18.55 -14.72 -11.63
C GLU A 85 -19.64 -13.98 -10.84
N GLN A 86 -19.59 -12.65 -10.78
CA GLN A 86 -20.48 -11.87 -9.92
C GLN A 86 -21.92 -11.74 -10.46
N ASP A 87 -22.87 -11.55 -9.55
CA ASP A 87 -24.25 -11.18 -9.86
C ASP A 87 -24.44 -9.66 -9.79
N GLY A 88 -24.75 -9.03 -10.93
CA GLY A 88 -24.97 -7.58 -11.03
C GLY A 88 -26.07 -7.03 -10.11
N LYS A 89 -27.03 -7.85 -9.65
CA LYS A 89 -28.03 -7.41 -8.68
C LYS A 89 -27.43 -7.19 -7.29
N THR A 90 -26.51 -8.06 -6.87
CA THR A 90 -25.87 -7.94 -5.54
C THR A 90 -24.88 -6.79 -5.53
N LEU A 91 -24.19 -6.54 -6.66
CA LEU A 91 -23.22 -5.45 -6.79
C LEU A 91 -23.83 -4.03 -6.75
N LYS A 92 -25.16 -3.90 -6.81
CA LYS A 92 -25.83 -2.60 -6.65
C LYS A 92 -25.93 -2.15 -5.19
N SER A 93 -25.87 -3.07 -4.23
CA SER A 93 -25.90 -2.72 -2.80
C SER A 93 -24.52 -2.34 -2.28
N SER A 94 -24.47 -1.55 -1.21
CA SER A 94 -23.21 -1.22 -0.52
C SER A 94 -22.51 -2.47 0.00
N ASP A 95 -23.27 -3.39 0.60
CA ASP A 95 -22.75 -4.63 1.15
C ASP A 95 -22.14 -5.53 0.07
N GLY A 96 -22.79 -5.62 -1.10
CA GLY A 96 -22.26 -6.38 -2.22
C GLY A 96 -20.97 -5.81 -2.79
N LYS A 97 -20.86 -4.47 -2.86
CA LYS A 97 -19.60 -3.81 -3.26
C LYS A 97 -18.48 -4.07 -2.26
N GLU A 98 -18.76 -3.99 -0.97
CA GLU A 98 -17.76 -4.23 0.07
C GLU A 98 -17.35 -5.71 0.14
N ALA A 99 -18.30 -6.63 -0.05
CA ALA A 99 -18.01 -8.06 -0.17
C ALA A 99 -17.09 -8.35 -1.37
N LEU A 100 -17.40 -7.78 -2.54
CA LEU A 100 -16.55 -7.90 -3.73
C LEU A 100 -15.16 -7.29 -3.50
N ARG A 101 -15.07 -6.13 -2.83
CA ARG A 101 -13.79 -5.47 -2.51
C ARG A 101 -12.90 -6.36 -1.65
N LYS A 102 -13.49 -6.99 -0.61
CA LYS A 102 -12.78 -7.93 0.26
C LYS A 102 -12.32 -9.17 -0.50
N ALA A 103 -13.21 -9.79 -1.28
CA ALA A 103 -12.87 -10.95 -2.10
C ALA A 103 -11.74 -10.64 -3.09
N ALA A 104 -11.81 -9.48 -3.75
CA ALA A 104 -10.77 -9.01 -4.65
C ALA A 104 -9.43 -8.81 -3.93
N LEU A 105 -9.42 -8.20 -2.75
CA LEU A 105 -8.19 -8.03 -1.96
C LEU A 105 -7.58 -9.38 -1.58
N THR A 106 -8.40 -10.33 -1.12
CA THR A 106 -7.96 -11.69 -0.79
C THR A 106 -7.33 -12.39 -1.99
N GLU A 107 -7.97 -12.30 -3.16
CA GLU A 107 -7.44 -12.92 -4.37
C GLU A 107 -6.10 -12.32 -4.80
N VAL A 108 -5.97 -10.98 -4.73
CA VAL A 108 -4.71 -10.30 -5.04
C VAL A 108 -3.59 -10.71 -4.08
N LYS A 109 -3.88 -10.77 -2.78
CA LYS A 109 -2.91 -11.23 -1.77
C LYS A 109 -2.43 -12.64 -2.05
N LYS A 110 -3.36 -13.55 -2.37
CA LYS A 110 -3.04 -14.94 -2.71
C LYS A 110 -2.09 -15.03 -3.90
N ILE A 111 -2.37 -14.30 -4.98
CA ILE A 111 -1.51 -14.29 -6.18
C ILE A 111 -0.10 -13.76 -5.86
N LEU A 112 -0.02 -12.72 -5.03
CA LEU A 112 1.27 -12.13 -4.64
C LEU A 112 2.07 -13.04 -3.71
N ASP A 113 1.41 -13.69 -2.76
CA ASP A 113 2.03 -14.68 -1.88
C ASP A 113 2.55 -15.88 -2.66
N GLU A 114 1.76 -16.44 -3.57
CA GLU A 114 2.19 -17.55 -4.44
C GLU A 114 3.38 -17.17 -5.34
N ALA A 115 3.44 -15.92 -5.80
CA ALA A 115 4.49 -15.47 -6.72
C ALA A 115 5.77 -15.00 -6.01
N THR A 116 5.66 -14.43 -4.80
CA THR A 116 6.76 -13.72 -4.14
C THR A 116 7.01 -14.12 -2.69
N GLY A 117 6.10 -14.89 -2.07
CA GLY A 117 6.09 -15.18 -0.63
C GLY A 117 5.78 -13.95 0.23
N ASN A 118 5.24 -12.88 -0.37
CA ASN A 118 4.91 -11.63 0.29
C ASN A 118 3.60 -11.05 -0.29
N ASP A 119 2.69 -10.66 0.58
CA ASP A 119 1.36 -10.13 0.24
C ASP A 119 1.13 -8.70 0.77
N ALA A 120 2.18 -7.86 0.78
CA ALA A 120 2.22 -6.50 1.34
C ALA A 120 1.28 -5.46 0.67
N VAL A 121 0.11 -5.88 0.20
CA VAL A 121 -1.06 -5.04 -0.08
C VAL A 121 -1.91 -4.94 1.17
N GLU A 122 -2.24 -3.72 1.58
CA GLU A 122 -3.04 -3.42 2.76
C GLU A 122 -4.51 -3.19 2.42
N ALA A 123 -4.77 -2.59 1.25
CA ALA A 123 -6.12 -2.33 0.80
C ALA A 123 -6.26 -2.38 -0.71
N LEU A 124 -7.46 -2.74 -1.15
CA LEU A 124 -7.93 -2.60 -2.52
C LEU A 124 -9.06 -1.58 -2.54
N LEU A 125 -8.95 -0.60 -3.44
CA LEU A 125 -9.85 0.53 -3.57
C LEU A 125 -10.48 0.52 -4.97
N PHE A 126 -11.81 0.53 -5.03
CA PHE A 126 -12.52 0.86 -6.26
C PHE A 126 -12.61 2.38 -6.40
N THR A 127 -11.99 2.91 -7.45
CA THR A 127 -12.00 4.37 -7.77
C THR A 127 -13.07 4.72 -8.81
N THR A 128 -13.46 3.72 -9.63
CA THR A 128 -14.64 3.75 -10.48
C THR A 128 -15.39 2.43 -10.32
N PHE A 129 -16.72 2.46 -10.29
CA PHE A 129 -17.54 1.24 -10.21
C PHE A 129 -18.88 1.44 -10.92
N PHE A 130 -19.06 0.79 -12.07
CA PHE A 130 -20.26 0.86 -12.89
C PHE A 130 -20.76 -0.54 -13.24
N VAL A 131 -22.05 -0.79 -13.03
CA VAL A 131 -22.72 -2.05 -13.36
C VAL A 131 -23.90 -1.73 -14.26
N GLN A 132 -24.00 -2.42 -15.40
CA GLN A 132 -25.10 -2.29 -16.36
C GLN A 132 -25.93 -3.56 -16.41
#